data_AF-A0A484ARQ5-F1
#
_entry.id   AF-A0A484ARQ5-F1
#
_cell.length_a   1.000
_cell.length_b   1.000
_cell.length_c   1.000
_cell.angle_alpha   90.00
_cell.angle_beta   90.00
_cell.angle_gamma   90.00
#
_symmetry.space_group_name_H-M   'P 1'
#
loop_
_entity.id
_entity.type
_entity.pdbx_description
1 polymer ?
#
loop_
_entity_poly.entity_id
_entity_poly.type
_entity_poly.pdbx_seq_one_letter_code
_entity_poly.pdbx_strand_id
1 'polypeptide(L)'
;KARGQLRTKIESGEGTIPVKSSDGIQTWDGVLQGQRLLTMSCSDKIARWNIVGIQGSLLSAIIEPVYLHSIVLGSLLHPEHMYRAVCGRIEKSIQGLPPPYHLNKPRLALVTSAEPRNQAKAPNFGINWTIGDTELEVVNSLTGRTIGGQVSRITKQAFFDKYGFLMKNLPGMPNRKVTKDYGETKADVKDYQTAKQELFSAFKREDLGSWLKKPIEQDQFGLVE
;
A
#
# COMPACT_ATOMS: atom_id res chain seq x y z
N LYS A 1 -17.21 14.34 16.41
CA LYS A 1 -17.03 13.40 15.25
C LYS A 1 -15.52 13.33 14.96
N ALA A 2 -14.86 12.20 15.25
CA ALA A 2 -13.41 12.09 15.09
C ALA A 2 -13.00 12.35 13.63
N ARG A 3 -12.14 13.34 13.39
CA ARG A 3 -11.61 13.66 12.05
C ARG A 3 -10.41 12.76 11.79
N GLY A 4 -10.24 12.25 10.57
CA GLY A 4 -9.07 11.44 10.19
C GLY A 4 -9.23 9.93 10.36
N GLN A 5 -10.44 9.43 10.58
CA GLN A 5 -10.72 7.98 10.64
C GLN A 5 -10.19 7.23 9.41
N LEU A 6 -9.76 5.99 9.62
CA LEU A 6 -9.44 5.03 8.58
C LEU A 6 -10.66 4.77 7.69
N ARG A 7 -10.42 4.56 6.40
CA ARG A 7 -11.47 4.36 5.40
C ARG A 7 -11.15 3.21 4.46
N THR A 8 -12.18 2.57 3.96
CA THR A 8 -12.09 1.56 2.90
C THR A 8 -12.67 2.09 1.61
N LYS A 9 -12.09 1.66 0.48
CA LYS A 9 -12.68 1.81 -0.84
C LYS A 9 -13.97 1.00 -0.89
N ILE A 10 -14.99 1.58 -1.55
CA ILE A 10 -16.23 0.87 -1.84
C ILE A 10 -15.96 -0.04 -3.03
N GLU A 11 -16.33 -1.31 -2.92
CA GLU A 11 -16.26 -2.26 -4.03
C GLU A 11 -17.13 -1.77 -5.19
N SER A 12 -16.60 -1.85 -6.42
CA SER A 12 -17.27 -1.32 -7.63
C SER A 12 -17.60 0.18 -7.59
N GLY A 13 -16.86 0.97 -6.79
CA GLY A 13 -16.99 2.42 -6.72
C GLY A 13 -15.66 3.15 -6.53
N GLU A 14 -15.68 4.46 -6.76
CA GLU A 14 -14.50 5.34 -6.63
C GLU A 14 -14.39 5.97 -5.24
N GLY A 15 -15.47 5.90 -4.46
CA GLY A 15 -15.58 6.49 -3.14
C GLY A 15 -14.95 5.65 -2.02
N THR A 16 -15.05 6.20 -0.81
CA THR A 16 -14.59 5.52 0.41
C THR A 16 -15.61 5.66 1.53
N ILE A 17 -15.63 4.73 2.48
CA ILE A 17 -16.45 4.76 3.70
C ILE A 17 -15.56 4.58 4.94
N PRO A 18 -15.93 5.14 6.11
CA PRO A 18 -15.21 4.88 7.36
C PRO A 18 -15.19 3.38 7.69
N VAL A 19 -14.08 2.91 8.26
CA VAL A 19 -13.98 1.56 8.84
C VAL A 19 -14.88 1.49 10.07
N LYS A 20 -15.75 0.48 10.13
CA LYS A 20 -16.61 0.19 11.29
C LYS A 20 -15.95 -0.82 12.21
N SER A 21 -16.25 -0.75 13.51
CA SER A 21 -15.83 -1.77 14.48
C SER A 21 -16.36 -3.18 14.14
N SER A 22 -17.50 -3.26 13.45
CA SER A 22 -18.11 -4.50 12.99
C SER A 22 -17.53 -5.07 11.68
N ASP A 23 -16.63 -4.35 10.99
CA ASP A 23 -16.14 -4.78 9.67
C ASP A 23 -15.25 -6.04 9.73
N GLY A 24 -14.94 -6.53 10.94
CA GLY A 24 -14.38 -7.86 11.18
C GLY A 24 -13.03 -8.12 10.50
N ILE A 25 -12.65 -9.39 10.48
CA ILE A 25 -11.52 -9.91 9.69
C ILE A 25 -12.10 -10.43 8.38
N GLN A 26 -11.48 -10.07 7.25
CA GLN A 26 -11.84 -10.65 5.95
C GLN A 26 -11.33 -12.09 5.87
N THR A 27 -12.21 -13.04 5.53
CA THR A 27 -11.83 -14.44 5.24
C THR A 27 -11.84 -14.69 3.74
N TRP A 28 -11.03 -15.66 3.29
CA TRP A 28 -10.87 -15.96 1.87
C TRP A 28 -12.18 -16.49 1.25
N ASP A 29 -12.78 -17.48 1.90
CA ASP A 29 -14.06 -18.09 1.54
C ASP A 29 -15.21 -17.07 1.58
N GLY A 30 -15.26 -16.23 2.60
CA GLY A 30 -16.30 -15.22 2.77
C GLY A 30 -16.30 -14.21 1.62
N VAL A 31 -15.13 -13.69 1.25
CA VAL A 31 -15.00 -12.77 0.11
C VAL A 31 -15.40 -13.46 -1.21
N LEU A 32 -14.97 -14.72 -1.43
CA LEU A 32 -15.34 -15.48 -2.62
C LEU A 32 -16.86 -15.77 -2.70
N GLN A 33 -17.53 -15.90 -1.56
CA GLN A 33 -18.98 -16.07 -1.45
C GLN A 33 -19.76 -14.75 -1.51
N GLY A 34 -19.10 -13.62 -1.76
CA GLY A 34 -19.74 -12.31 -1.96
C GLY A 34 -19.77 -11.40 -0.73
N GLN A 35 -19.02 -11.72 0.34
CA GLN A 35 -18.73 -10.71 1.36
C GLN A 35 -17.89 -9.59 0.75
N ARG A 36 -18.12 -8.36 1.23
CA ARG A 36 -17.51 -7.16 0.66
C ARG A 36 -15.98 -7.20 0.71
N LEU A 37 -15.33 -6.91 -0.40
CA LEU A 37 -13.88 -6.75 -0.46
C LEU A 37 -13.45 -5.39 0.11
N LEU A 38 -12.82 -5.38 1.29
CA LEU A 38 -12.40 -4.17 1.97
C LEU A 38 -10.94 -3.85 1.71
N THR A 39 -10.69 -2.75 0.99
CA THR A 39 -9.33 -2.26 0.70
C THR A 39 -9.14 -0.87 1.28
N MET A 40 -8.10 -0.66 2.07
CA MET A 40 -7.78 0.65 2.68
C MET A 40 -7.70 1.77 1.63
N SER A 41 -8.11 2.97 2.03
CA SER A 41 -8.10 4.17 1.19
C SER A 41 -6.67 4.59 0.80
N CYS A 42 -6.55 5.39 -0.26
CA CYS A 42 -5.24 5.88 -0.72
C CYS A 42 -4.56 6.77 0.33
N SER A 43 -5.30 7.64 1.02
CA SER A 43 -4.75 8.46 2.11
C SER A 43 -4.18 7.62 3.26
N ASP A 44 -4.84 6.51 3.61
CA ASP A 44 -4.36 5.59 4.64
C ASP A 44 -3.11 4.83 4.19
N LYS A 45 -3.04 4.44 2.90
CA LYS A 45 -1.85 3.82 2.31
C LYS A 45 -0.66 4.77 2.25
N ILE A 46 -0.88 6.04 1.91
CA ILE A 46 0.18 7.07 1.92
C ILE A 46 0.66 7.33 3.36
N ALA A 47 -0.26 7.43 4.33
CA ALA A 47 0.13 7.56 5.74
C ALA A 47 0.98 6.37 6.21
N ARG A 48 0.66 5.16 5.74
CA ARG A 48 1.51 3.99 5.96
C ARG A 48 2.89 4.15 5.33
N TRP A 49 2.99 4.60 4.08
CA TRP A 49 4.29 4.84 3.42
C TRP A 49 5.13 5.87 4.16
N ASN A 50 4.51 6.86 4.80
CA ASN A 50 5.20 7.83 5.64
C ASN A 50 5.72 7.26 6.96
N ILE A 51 5.45 6.00 7.30
CA ILE A 51 6.09 5.29 8.40
C ILE A 51 7.05 4.22 7.87
N VAL A 52 6.56 3.31 7.04
CA VAL A 52 7.31 2.10 6.66
C VAL A 52 8.07 2.23 5.33
N GLY A 53 8.01 3.41 4.71
CA GLY A 53 8.58 3.66 3.38
C GLY A 53 7.76 3.04 2.24
N ILE A 54 8.06 3.47 1.01
CA ILE A 54 7.38 3.05 -0.23
C ILE A 54 7.89 1.71 -0.77
N GLN A 55 9.11 1.31 -0.41
CA GLN A 55 9.79 0.10 -0.89
C GLN A 55 9.10 -1.20 -0.46
N GLY A 56 8.32 -1.14 0.62
CA GLY A 56 7.61 -2.31 1.14
C GLY A 56 8.54 -3.34 1.80
N SER A 57 7.94 -4.43 2.27
CA SER A 57 8.63 -5.37 3.16
C SER A 57 9.82 -6.08 2.51
N LEU A 58 9.66 -6.60 1.28
CA LEU A 58 10.70 -7.41 0.65
C LEU A 58 11.97 -6.61 0.40
N LEU A 59 11.85 -5.43 -0.24
CA LEU A 59 13.01 -4.57 -0.49
C LEU A 59 13.67 -4.05 0.79
N SER A 60 12.92 -3.91 1.88
CA SER A 60 13.49 -3.51 3.18
C SER A 60 14.49 -4.51 3.76
N ALA A 61 14.59 -5.73 3.18
CA ALA A 61 15.62 -6.69 3.54
C ALA A 61 17.00 -6.36 2.95
N ILE A 62 17.05 -5.50 1.92
CA ILE A 62 18.26 -5.21 1.13
C ILE A 62 18.56 -3.72 0.96
N ILE A 63 17.60 -2.84 1.24
CA ILE A 63 17.80 -1.38 1.20
C ILE A 63 17.19 -0.71 2.44
N GLU A 64 17.70 0.48 2.75
CA GLU A 64 17.08 1.36 3.74
C GLU A 64 15.70 1.86 3.29
N PRO A 65 14.82 2.29 4.22
CA PRO A 65 13.51 2.80 3.90
C PRO A 65 13.55 4.03 2.99
N VAL A 66 12.72 4.01 1.94
CA VAL A 66 12.60 5.10 0.97
C VAL A 66 11.31 5.86 1.23
N TYR A 67 11.40 7.18 1.33
CA TYR A 67 10.26 8.05 1.59
C TYR A 67 10.06 9.06 0.46
N LEU A 68 8.80 9.43 0.20
CA LEU A 68 8.50 10.51 -0.72
C LEU A 68 8.92 11.84 -0.11
N HIS A 69 9.78 12.59 -0.80
CA HIS A 69 10.14 13.94 -0.40
C HIS A 69 8.96 14.92 -0.53
N SER A 70 8.11 14.71 -1.54
CA SER A 70 6.98 15.59 -1.84
C SER A 70 5.77 14.83 -2.38
N ILE A 71 4.59 15.38 -2.12
CA ILE A 71 3.32 14.97 -2.73
C ILE A 71 2.70 16.21 -3.40
N VAL A 72 2.51 16.12 -4.71
CA VAL A 72 1.91 17.18 -5.52
C VAL A 72 0.52 16.74 -5.98
N LEU A 73 -0.48 17.58 -5.80
CA LEU A 73 -1.84 17.32 -6.27
C LEU A 73 -2.17 18.18 -7.48
N GLY A 74 -2.81 17.58 -8.48
CA GLY A 74 -3.32 18.28 -9.67
C GLY A 74 -4.57 19.12 -9.39
N SER A 75 -5.30 18.81 -8.31
CA SER A 75 -6.49 19.53 -7.86
C SER A 75 -6.78 19.22 -6.39
N LEU A 76 -7.76 19.92 -5.78
CA LEU A 76 -8.34 19.59 -4.48
C LEU A 76 -7.37 19.56 -3.27
N LEU A 77 -6.29 20.34 -3.28
CA LEU A 77 -5.45 20.49 -2.10
C LEU A 77 -6.09 21.45 -1.08
N HIS A 78 -6.51 20.91 0.06
CA HIS A 78 -6.66 21.68 1.29
C HIS A 78 -5.49 21.32 2.22
N PRO A 79 -4.51 22.23 2.46
CA PRO A 79 -3.26 21.90 3.13
C PRO A 79 -3.42 21.18 4.47
N GLU A 80 -4.29 21.70 5.35
CA GLU A 80 -4.54 21.08 6.66
C GLU A 80 -5.17 19.68 6.57
N HIS A 81 -6.08 19.47 5.60
CA HIS A 81 -6.72 18.18 5.43
C HIS A 81 -5.76 17.16 4.88
N MET A 82 -4.92 17.57 3.92
CA MET A 82 -3.89 16.72 3.34
C MET A 82 -2.83 16.36 4.37
N TYR A 83 -2.29 17.34 5.11
CA TYR A 83 -1.32 17.10 6.18
C TYR A 83 -1.86 16.14 7.23
N ARG A 84 -3.09 16.38 7.73
CA ARG A 84 -3.75 15.49 8.68
C ARG A 84 -3.88 14.08 8.12
N ALA A 85 -4.28 13.93 6.85
CA ALA A 85 -4.52 12.64 6.24
C ALA A 85 -3.23 11.82 6.06
N VAL A 86 -2.12 12.45 5.69
CA VAL A 86 -0.87 11.75 5.33
C VAL A 86 0.13 11.57 6.47
N CYS A 87 0.09 12.40 7.51
CA CYS A 87 1.01 12.25 8.65
C CYS A 87 0.45 12.77 9.98
N GLY A 88 -0.24 13.92 9.97
CA GLY A 88 -0.59 14.65 11.20
C GLY A 88 -1.53 13.90 12.16
N ARG A 89 -2.37 12.99 11.67
CA ARG A 89 -3.33 12.25 12.51
C ARG A 89 -2.72 11.12 13.35
N ILE A 90 -1.46 10.77 13.14
CA ILE A 90 -0.73 9.76 13.93
C ILE A 90 0.52 10.33 14.60
N GLU A 91 0.78 11.64 14.41
CA GLU A 91 2.04 12.27 14.79
C GLU A 91 2.28 12.28 16.31
N LYS A 92 1.22 12.44 17.10
CA LYS A 92 1.30 12.46 18.57
C LYS A 92 1.33 11.08 19.20
N SER A 93 0.80 10.08 18.49
CA SER A 93 0.79 8.72 18.98
C SER A 93 2.06 7.98 18.58
N ILE A 94 2.49 8.01 17.32
CA ILE A 94 3.60 7.18 16.84
C ILE A 94 4.85 7.26 17.74
N GLN A 95 5.35 6.11 18.20
CA GLN A 95 6.48 6.05 19.14
C GLN A 95 7.27 4.75 18.96
N GLY A 96 8.57 4.75 19.27
CA GLY A 96 9.36 3.50 19.28
C GLY A 96 9.54 2.83 17.91
N LEU A 97 9.65 3.62 16.84
CA LEU A 97 10.01 3.09 15.52
C LEU A 97 11.46 2.56 15.54
N PRO A 98 11.73 1.38 14.95
CA PRO A 98 13.10 0.88 14.83
C PRO A 98 13.90 1.78 13.88
N PRO A 99 15.16 2.14 14.19
CA PRO A 99 16.01 2.82 13.22
C PRO A 99 16.15 2.01 11.93
N PRO A 100 16.20 2.63 10.74
CA PRO A 100 16.13 4.07 10.46
C PRO A 100 14.68 4.58 10.17
N TYR A 101 13.65 3.82 10.53
CA TYR A 101 12.26 4.21 10.28
C TYR A 101 11.86 5.41 11.14
N HIS A 102 11.12 6.33 10.53
CA HIS A 102 10.61 7.53 11.18
C HIS A 102 9.28 7.96 10.54
N LEU A 103 8.61 8.94 11.15
CA LEU A 103 7.47 9.62 10.54
C LEU A 103 7.95 10.65 9.52
N ASN A 104 7.85 10.32 8.24
CA ASN A 104 8.08 11.25 7.14
C ASN A 104 6.95 12.29 7.05
N LYS A 105 7.34 13.56 6.87
CA LYS A 105 6.43 14.69 6.65
C LYS A 105 6.73 15.29 5.28
N PRO A 106 6.12 14.77 4.21
CA PRO A 106 6.44 15.20 2.86
C PRO A 106 6.00 16.65 2.62
N ARG A 107 6.72 17.35 1.74
CA ARG A 107 6.28 18.65 1.22
C ARG A 107 4.98 18.48 0.45
N LEU A 108 4.00 19.34 0.70
CA LEU A 108 2.70 19.31 0.03
C LEU A 108 2.60 20.49 -0.93
N ALA A 109 2.24 20.23 -2.18
CA ALA A 109 2.08 21.27 -3.19
C ALA A 109 0.82 21.04 -4.03
N LEU A 110 0.25 22.15 -4.50
CA LEU A 110 -0.80 22.18 -5.52
C LEU A 110 -0.18 22.75 -6.80
N VAL A 111 -0.52 22.18 -7.94
CA VAL A 111 -0.15 22.76 -9.24
C VAL A 111 -0.77 24.15 -9.43
N THR A 112 -0.12 25.03 -10.17
CA THR A 112 -0.62 26.40 -10.40
C THR A 112 -1.87 26.42 -11.28
N SER A 113 -1.96 25.50 -12.24
CA SER A 113 -3.15 25.31 -13.08
C SER A 113 -3.87 24.05 -12.65
N ALA A 114 -4.85 24.21 -11.75
CA ALA A 114 -5.61 23.08 -11.23
C ALA A 114 -6.52 22.47 -12.29
N GLU A 115 -6.59 21.14 -12.34
CA GLU A 115 -7.52 20.44 -13.22
C GLU A 115 -8.97 20.66 -12.78
N PRO A 116 -9.88 21.06 -13.69
CA PRO A 116 -11.28 21.19 -13.37
C PRO A 116 -11.88 19.82 -13.04
N ARG A 117 -12.91 19.81 -12.20
CA ARG A 117 -13.61 18.56 -11.87
C ARG A 117 -14.28 17.98 -13.11
N ASN A 118 -13.80 16.84 -13.57
CA ASN A 118 -14.47 16.05 -14.60
C ASN A 118 -15.57 15.18 -13.95
N GLN A 119 -16.79 15.24 -14.47
CA GLN A 119 -17.92 14.41 -14.03
C GLN A 119 -18.12 13.18 -14.92
N ALA A 120 -17.25 12.97 -15.91
CA ALA A 120 -17.25 11.76 -16.71
C ALA A 120 -17.03 10.52 -15.81
N LYS A 121 -17.66 9.41 -16.20
CA LYS A 121 -17.49 8.11 -15.56
C LYS A 121 -16.02 7.71 -15.63
N ALA A 122 -15.42 7.29 -14.52
CA ALA A 122 -14.04 6.82 -14.56
C ALA A 122 -13.93 5.55 -15.41
N PRO A 123 -12.80 5.39 -16.13
CA PRO A 123 -12.54 4.16 -16.87
C PRO A 123 -12.45 2.96 -15.93
N ASN A 124 -12.78 1.78 -16.44
CA ASN A 124 -12.66 0.51 -15.73
C ASN A 124 -11.27 -0.14 -15.88
N PHE A 125 -10.26 0.66 -16.21
CA PHE A 125 -8.88 0.20 -16.39
C PHE A 125 -7.89 1.15 -15.71
N GLY A 126 -6.75 0.60 -15.32
CA GLY A 126 -5.56 1.35 -14.91
C GLY A 126 -4.45 1.19 -15.93
N ILE A 127 -3.70 2.26 -16.18
CA ILE A 127 -2.50 2.24 -17.03
C ILE A 127 -1.28 2.31 -16.12
N ASN A 128 -0.26 1.50 -16.39
CA ASN A 128 1.03 1.60 -15.72
C ASN A 128 2.18 1.57 -16.74
N TRP A 129 3.27 2.26 -16.41
CA TRP A 129 4.50 2.33 -17.18
C TRP A 129 5.66 2.67 -16.24
N THR A 130 6.80 2.04 -16.47
CA THR A 130 8.07 2.30 -15.79
C THR A 130 9.13 2.65 -16.83
N ILE A 131 10.08 3.52 -16.47
CA ILE A 131 11.20 3.83 -17.35
C ILE A 131 11.91 2.55 -17.82
N GLY A 132 12.15 2.46 -19.13
CA GLY A 132 12.69 1.27 -19.78
C GLY A 132 11.64 0.31 -20.34
N ASP A 133 10.36 0.46 -19.99
CA ASP A 133 9.28 -0.27 -20.65
C ASP A 133 9.07 0.26 -22.07
N THR A 134 8.98 -0.66 -23.05
CA THR A 134 8.70 -0.32 -24.45
C THR A 134 7.26 0.12 -24.66
N GLU A 135 6.33 -0.43 -23.88
CA GLU A 135 4.88 -0.22 -24.05
C GLU A 135 4.16 0.02 -22.72
N LEU A 136 3.01 0.70 -22.80
CA LEU A 136 2.08 0.87 -21.68
C LEU A 136 1.41 -0.48 -21.37
N GLU A 137 1.24 -0.80 -20.08
CA GLU A 137 0.41 -1.94 -19.67
C GLU A 137 -0.95 -1.42 -19.19
N VAL A 138 -2.02 -1.94 -19.80
CA VAL A 138 -3.40 -1.61 -19.45
C VAL A 138 -4.04 -2.79 -18.71
N VAL A 139 -4.49 -2.54 -17.49
CA VAL A 139 -5.03 -3.52 -16.55
C VAL A 139 -6.50 -3.25 -16.29
N ASN A 140 -7.36 -4.24 -16.49
CA ASN A 140 -8.76 -4.16 -16.12
C ASN A 140 -8.87 -4.10 -14.58
N SER A 141 -9.48 -3.03 -14.05
CA SER A 141 -9.53 -2.78 -12.61
C SER A 141 -10.45 -3.71 -11.84
N LEU A 142 -11.34 -4.45 -12.53
CA LEU A 142 -12.22 -5.45 -11.91
C LEU A 142 -11.52 -6.80 -11.78
N THR A 143 -10.76 -7.22 -12.79
CA THR A 143 -10.11 -8.54 -12.81
C THR A 143 -8.69 -8.52 -12.26
N GLY A 144 -8.04 -7.35 -12.24
CA GLY A 144 -6.62 -7.21 -11.89
C GLY A 144 -5.67 -7.82 -12.93
N ARG A 145 -6.17 -8.17 -14.11
CA ARG A 145 -5.42 -8.74 -15.25
C ARG A 145 -5.33 -7.72 -16.39
N THR A 146 -4.40 -7.91 -17.30
CA THR A 146 -4.35 -7.08 -18.51
C THR A 146 -5.64 -7.23 -19.33
N ILE A 147 -5.90 -6.31 -20.25
CA ILE A 147 -7.07 -6.41 -21.15
C ILE A 147 -7.05 -7.74 -21.94
N GLY A 148 -5.86 -8.27 -22.26
CA GLY A 148 -5.69 -9.58 -22.89
C GLY A 148 -5.74 -10.79 -21.93
N GLY A 149 -6.15 -10.60 -20.68
CA GLY A 149 -6.28 -11.67 -19.67
C GLY A 149 -4.97 -12.13 -19.03
N GLN A 150 -3.84 -11.55 -19.41
CA GLN A 150 -2.53 -11.92 -18.89
C GLN A 150 -2.31 -11.38 -17.46
N VAL A 151 -1.40 -12.02 -16.73
CA VAL A 151 -0.96 -11.54 -15.41
C VAL A 151 -0.19 -10.23 -15.59
N SER A 152 -0.56 -9.20 -14.82
CA SER A 152 0.11 -7.90 -14.87
C SER A 152 1.52 -7.93 -14.27
N ARG A 153 2.43 -7.12 -14.82
CA ARG A 153 3.81 -6.94 -14.34
C ARG A 153 3.92 -6.33 -12.94
N ILE A 154 2.84 -5.74 -12.41
CA ILE A 154 2.77 -5.14 -11.07
C ILE A 154 2.03 -6.02 -10.04
N THR A 155 1.89 -7.31 -10.32
CA THR A 155 1.30 -8.28 -9.37
C THR A 155 2.29 -8.68 -8.27
N LYS A 156 1.76 -9.28 -7.19
CA LYS A 156 2.60 -9.80 -6.09
C LYS A 156 3.58 -10.87 -6.58
N GLN A 157 3.14 -11.78 -7.47
CA GLN A 157 3.98 -12.80 -8.08
C GLN A 157 5.13 -12.16 -8.86
N ALA A 158 4.83 -11.23 -9.78
CA ALA A 158 5.85 -10.57 -10.60
C ALA A 158 6.91 -9.82 -9.75
N PHE A 159 6.49 -9.15 -8.67
CA PHE A 159 7.43 -8.52 -7.74
C PHE A 159 8.20 -9.53 -6.88
N PHE A 160 7.60 -10.67 -6.54
CA PHE A 160 8.30 -11.73 -5.81
C PHE A 160 9.35 -12.40 -6.68
N ASP A 161 9.05 -12.67 -7.95
CA ASP A 161 10.01 -13.22 -8.92
C ASP A 161 11.21 -12.28 -9.11
N LYS A 162 10.96 -10.96 -9.24
CA LYS A 162 12.02 -9.94 -9.28
C LYS A 162 12.86 -9.93 -8.00
N TYR A 163 12.22 -10.05 -6.83
CA TYR A 163 12.93 -10.15 -5.57
C TYR A 163 13.79 -11.42 -5.48
N GLY A 164 13.26 -12.58 -5.88
CA GLY A 164 14.02 -13.83 -5.96
C GLY A 164 15.23 -13.72 -6.89
N PHE A 165 15.07 -13.08 -8.05
CA PHE A 165 16.17 -12.76 -8.94
C PHE A 165 17.23 -11.88 -8.27
N LEU A 166 16.83 -10.82 -7.55
CA LEU A 166 17.76 -9.96 -6.81
C LEU A 166 18.52 -10.75 -5.74
N MET A 167 17.83 -11.55 -4.93
CA MET A 167 18.45 -12.35 -3.86
C MET A 167 19.48 -13.35 -4.40
N LYS A 168 19.25 -13.88 -5.60
CA LYS A 168 20.18 -14.80 -6.27
C LYS A 168 21.41 -14.09 -6.84
N ASN A 169 21.26 -12.87 -7.33
CA ASN A 169 22.27 -12.20 -8.16
C ASN A 169 22.97 -11.01 -7.49
N LEU A 170 22.46 -10.48 -6.36
CA LEU A 170 23.09 -9.37 -5.66
C LEU A 170 24.41 -9.81 -5.00
N PRO A 171 25.54 -9.13 -5.30
CA PRO A 171 26.81 -9.38 -4.66
C PRO A 171 26.74 -9.14 -3.14
N GLY A 172 27.46 -9.93 -2.36
CA GLY A 172 27.56 -9.75 -0.91
C GLY A 172 26.36 -10.24 -0.10
N MET A 173 25.32 -10.83 -0.72
CA MET A 173 24.19 -11.40 0.02
C MET A 173 24.54 -12.78 0.60
N PRO A 174 24.53 -12.94 1.95
CA PRO A 174 24.94 -14.18 2.61
C PRO A 174 23.91 -15.30 2.41
N ASN A 175 22.61 -14.97 2.35
CA ASN A 175 21.54 -15.94 2.10
C ASN A 175 20.87 -15.67 0.75
N ARG A 176 21.16 -16.52 -0.24
CA ARG A 176 20.72 -16.32 -1.63
C ARG A 176 19.41 -17.01 -1.97
N LYS A 177 18.96 -17.95 -1.14
CA LYS A 177 17.80 -18.79 -1.47
C LYS A 177 16.56 -18.28 -0.75
N VAL A 178 15.58 -17.87 -1.54
CA VAL A 178 14.21 -17.65 -1.06
C VAL A 178 13.51 -19.00 -1.09
N THR A 179 13.40 -19.66 0.06
CA THR A 179 12.78 -21.01 0.20
C THR A 179 11.37 -20.98 0.76
N LYS A 180 10.91 -19.80 1.20
CA LYS A 180 9.66 -19.59 1.90
C LYS A 180 8.60 -19.04 0.95
N ASP A 181 7.35 -19.13 1.37
CA ASP A 181 6.27 -18.44 0.65
C ASP A 181 6.42 -16.91 0.75
N TYR A 182 5.65 -16.21 -0.07
CA TYR A 182 5.67 -14.74 -0.14
C TYR A 182 5.33 -14.06 1.20
N GLY A 183 4.36 -14.60 1.94
CA GLY A 183 3.92 -14.10 3.23
C GLY A 183 4.97 -14.25 4.31
N GLU A 184 5.56 -15.44 4.42
CA GLU A 184 6.65 -15.76 5.33
C GLU A 184 7.91 -14.94 5.03
N THR A 185 8.28 -14.81 3.75
CA THR A 185 9.43 -13.98 3.34
C THR A 185 9.25 -12.52 3.78
N LYS A 186 8.01 -11.99 3.70
CA LYS A 186 7.71 -10.65 4.24
C LYS A 186 7.79 -10.61 5.76
N ALA A 187 7.31 -11.63 6.46
CA ALA A 187 7.29 -11.71 7.91
C ALA A 187 8.70 -11.79 8.54
N ASP A 188 9.71 -12.21 7.77
CA ASP A 188 11.10 -12.28 8.22
C ASP A 188 11.78 -10.91 8.31
N VAL A 189 11.25 -9.88 7.64
CA VAL A 189 11.85 -8.53 7.67
C VAL A 189 11.40 -7.78 8.93
N LYS A 190 12.03 -8.11 10.06
CA LYS A 190 11.54 -7.76 11.41
C LYS A 190 11.33 -6.27 11.63
N ASP A 191 12.29 -5.42 11.28
CA ASP A 191 12.17 -3.98 11.54
C ASP A 191 11.02 -3.34 10.75
N TYR A 192 10.82 -3.77 9.50
CA TYR A 192 9.65 -3.36 8.70
C TYR A 192 8.34 -3.81 9.38
N GLN A 193 8.29 -5.05 9.89
CA GLN A 193 7.10 -5.56 10.58
C GLN A 193 6.83 -4.81 11.87
N THR A 194 7.86 -4.50 12.66
CA THR A 194 7.77 -3.70 13.89
C THR A 194 7.24 -2.31 13.60
N ALA A 195 7.83 -1.59 12.63
CA ALA A 195 7.36 -0.25 12.22
C ALA A 195 5.90 -0.28 11.73
N LYS A 196 5.51 -1.31 10.98
CA LYS A 196 4.13 -1.51 10.51
C LYS A 196 3.15 -1.78 11.66
N GLN A 197 3.54 -2.58 12.64
CA GLN A 197 2.71 -2.86 13.81
C GLN A 197 2.52 -1.59 14.64
N GLU A 198 3.58 -0.81 14.84
CA GLU A 198 3.52 0.45 15.57
C GLU A 198 2.58 1.45 14.90
N LEU A 199 2.61 1.59 13.56
CA LEU A 199 1.62 2.38 12.82
C LEU A 199 0.18 1.94 13.13
N PHE A 200 -0.08 0.63 13.15
CA PHE A 200 -1.44 0.13 13.44
C PHE A 200 -1.85 0.41 14.88
N SER A 201 -0.91 0.32 15.83
CA SER A 201 -1.11 0.72 17.22
C SER A 201 -1.39 2.22 17.35
N ALA A 202 -0.68 3.07 16.61
CA ALA A 202 -0.90 4.52 16.59
C ALA A 202 -2.32 4.89 16.13
N PHE A 203 -2.82 4.27 15.05
CA PHE A 203 -4.22 4.48 14.62
C PHE A 203 -5.24 4.08 15.68
N LYS A 204 -5.00 2.98 16.40
CA LYS A 204 -5.88 2.55 17.50
C LYS A 204 -5.84 3.52 18.68
N ARG A 205 -4.65 4.00 19.06
CA ARG A 205 -4.47 4.96 20.17
C ARG A 205 -5.17 6.30 19.91
N GLU A 206 -5.24 6.72 18.65
CA GLU A 206 -5.95 7.94 18.23
C GLU A 206 -7.45 7.72 17.95
N ASP A 207 -7.99 6.53 18.25
CA ASP A 207 -9.38 6.15 17.96
C ASP A 207 -9.79 6.38 16.49
N LEU A 208 -8.87 6.11 15.57
CA LEU A 208 -9.08 6.28 14.13
C LEU A 208 -9.59 5.00 13.46
N GLY A 209 -9.81 3.93 14.22
CA GLY A 209 -10.20 2.61 13.75
C GLY A 209 -9.04 1.64 13.61
N SER A 210 -9.34 0.41 13.20
CA SER A 210 -8.35 -0.65 13.00
C SER A 210 -8.00 -0.86 11.54
N TRP A 211 -6.72 -1.08 11.24
CA TRP A 211 -6.27 -1.38 9.88
C TRP A 211 -6.78 -2.73 9.41
N LEU A 212 -7.52 -2.75 8.30
CA LEU A 212 -8.03 -3.99 7.71
C LEU A 212 -6.96 -4.66 6.85
N LYS A 213 -6.78 -5.97 7.08
CA LYS A 213 -5.88 -6.83 6.31
C LYS A 213 -6.67 -7.71 5.36
N LYS A 214 -5.99 -8.17 4.31
CA LYS A 214 -6.50 -9.23 3.44
C LYS A 214 -6.35 -10.59 4.15
N PRO A 215 -7.11 -11.62 3.73
CA PRO A 215 -6.90 -12.99 4.19
C PRO A 215 -5.45 -13.43 3.99
N ILE A 216 -4.94 -14.27 4.87
CA ILE A 216 -3.52 -14.69 4.86
C ILE A 216 -3.18 -15.51 3.61
N GLU A 217 -4.16 -16.26 3.11
CA GLU A 217 -4.11 -17.11 1.93
C GLU A 217 -3.72 -16.33 0.67
N GLN A 218 -4.00 -15.02 0.64
CA GLN A 218 -3.58 -14.15 -0.47
C GLN A 218 -2.05 -14.09 -0.64
N ASP A 219 -1.30 -14.25 0.45
CA ASP A 219 0.16 -14.18 0.47
C ASP A 219 0.80 -15.58 0.57
N GLN A 220 0.03 -16.68 0.56
CA GLN A 220 0.52 -18.07 0.64
C GLN A 220 0.80 -18.66 -0.75
N PHE A 221 1.89 -18.21 -1.38
CA PHE A 221 2.35 -18.75 -2.65
C PHE A 221 3.89 -18.67 -2.74
N GLY A 222 4.49 -19.61 -3.47
CA GLY A 222 5.95 -19.67 -3.70
C GLY A 222 6.40 -18.94 -4.97
N LEU A 223 7.71 -18.89 -5.18
CA LEU A 223 8.27 -18.62 -6.50
C LEU A 223 7.91 -19.79 -7.42
N VAL A 224 7.57 -19.50 -8.68
CA VAL A 224 7.39 -20.54 -9.69
C VAL A 224 8.77 -21.08 -10.04
N GLU A 225 8.95 -22.41 -9.98
CA GLU A 225 10.20 -23.09 -10.34
C GLU A 225 10.55 -22.95 -11.83
#